data_AF-A0A944SVU9-F1
#
_entry.id   AF-A0A944SVU9-F1
#
_cell.length_a   1.000
_cell.length_b   1.000
_cell.length_c   1.000
_cell.angle_alpha   90.00
_cell.angle_beta   90.00
_cell.angle_gamma   90.00
#
_symmetry.space_group_name_H-M   'P 1'
#
loop_
_entity.id
_entity.type
_entity.pdbx_description
1 polymer ?
#
loop_
_entity_poly.entity_id
_entity_poly.type
_entity_poly.pdbx_seq_one_letter_code
_entity_poly.pdbx_strand_id
1 'polypeptide(L)'
;MTLASIIMVGMFVWVGVALFGIGIILDTMTMPFHPPGAGFDENGDTMGMPALQNTVMYVMLPVFVLLQVALAWRVMQYVDGTAISTTMVGILPFQTGITGLELVVAAASTGIFAGIGIIYGH
;
A
#
# COMPACT_ATOMS: atom_id res chain seq x y z
N MET A 1 1.53 -3.40 -0.08
CA MET A 1 0.69 -3.43 1.14
C MET A 1 -0.41 -4.44 0.87
N THR A 2 -0.53 -5.54 1.65
CA THR A 2 -1.58 -6.57 1.39
C THR A 2 -2.70 -6.42 2.42
N LEU A 3 -3.94 -6.78 2.04
CA LEU A 3 -5.09 -6.77 2.94
C LEU A 3 -4.81 -7.57 4.23
N ALA A 4 -4.04 -8.66 4.10
CA ALA A 4 -3.56 -9.47 5.22
C ALA A 4 -2.71 -8.67 6.22
N SER A 5 -1.93 -7.68 5.78
CA SER A 5 -1.11 -6.81 6.66
C SER A 5 -1.97 -5.93 7.57
N ILE A 6 -3.12 -5.43 7.08
CA ILE A 6 -4.05 -4.63 7.89
C ILE A 6 -4.90 -5.51 8.79
N ILE A 7 -5.14 -6.77 8.42
CA ILE A 7 -5.92 -7.71 9.22
C ILE A 7 -5.07 -8.33 10.34
N MET A 8 -3.77 -8.57 10.15
CA MET A 8 -2.95 -9.20 11.19
C MET A 8 -2.47 -8.22 12.27
N VAL A 9 -2.23 -6.93 11.94
CA VAL A 9 -1.73 -5.88 12.86
C VAL A 9 -0.47 -6.28 13.67
N GLY A 10 0.13 -5.34 14.40
CA GLY A 10 1.44 -5.50 15.05
C GLY A 10 2.60 -5.16 14.11
N MET A 11 3.64 -6.00 14.10
CA MET A 11 4.84 -5.82 13.25
C MET A 11 4.52 -5.73 11.75
N PHE A 12 3.39 -6.31 11.30
CA PHE A 12 3.00 -6.33 9.88
C PHE A 12 2.48 -4.98 9.36
N VAL A 13 2.08 -4.05 10.24
CA VAL A 13 1.68 -2.68 9.84
C VAL A 13 2.88 -1.93 9.24
N TRP A 14 4.09 -2.21 9.76
CA TRP A 14 5.33 -1.60 9.32
C TRP A 14 5.85 -2.12 7.99
N VAL A 15 5.42 -3.31 7.55
CA VAL A 15 5.88 -3.92 6.29
C VAL A 15 5.54 -3.03 5.10
N GLY A 16 4.39 -2.33 5.13
CA GLY A 16 4.01 -1.38 4.08
C GLY A 16 4.99 -0.22 3.94
N VAL A 17 5.30 0.45 5.05
CA VAL A 17 6.24 1.58 5.08
C VAL A 17 7.66 1.14 4.81
N ALA A 18 8.09 -0.01 5.35
CA ALA A 18 9.43 -0.55 5.15
C ALA A 18 9.70 -0.88 3.68
N LEU A 19 8.76 -1.57 3.01
CA LEU A 19 8.88 -1.87 1.58
C LEU A 19 8.86 -0.61 0.73
N PHE A 20 8.06 0.39 1.09
CA PHE A 20 8.05 1.68 0.39
C PHE A 20 9.39 2.42 0.55
N GLY A 21 9.95 2.45 1.76
CA GLY A 21 11.26 3.04 2.02
C GLY A 21 12.39 2.32 1.27
N ILE A 22 12.39 0.99 1.26
CA ILE A 22 13.32 0.19 0.45
C ILE A 22 13.13 0.50 -1.03
N GLY A 23 11.88 0.62 -1.50
CA GLY A 23 11.57 0.99 -2.88
C GLY A 23 12.17 2.33 -3.27
N ILE A 24 12.02 3.37 -2.44
CA ILE A 24 12.64 4.68 -2.69
C ILE A 24 14.16 4.58 -2.74
N ILE A 25 14.77 3.85 -1.81
CA ILE A 25 16.23 3.70 -1.75
C ILE A 25 16.73 2.99 -3.02
N LEU A 26 16.11 1.88 -3.39
CA LEU A 26 16.47 1.13 -4.58
C LEU A 26 16.27 1.97 -5.85
N ASP A 27 15.14 2.66 -5.99
CA ASP A 27 14.86 3.55 -7.12
C ASP A 27 15.88 4.70 -7.22
N THR A 28 16.24 5.30 -6.09
CA THR A 28 17.29 6.34 -6.02
C THR A 28 18.66 5.77 -6.39
N MET A 29 18.97 4.54 -5.98
CA MET A 29 20.23 3.87 -6.29
C MET A 29 20.31 3.39 -7.74
N THR A 30 19.19 3.05 -8.37
CA THR A 30 19.13 2.59 -9.77
C THR A 30 18.93 3.74 -10.76
N MET A 31 18.70 4.96 -10.29
CA MET A 31 18.66 6.19 -11.08
C MET A 31 19.81 6.33 -12.11
N PRO A 32 21.07 5.94 -11.82
CA PRO A 32 22.17 5.98 -12.80
C PRO A 32 22.06 4.94 -13.93
N PHE A 33 21.24 3.90 -13.74
CA PHE A 33 21.00 2.81 -14.69
C PHE A 33 19.64 2.93 -15.38
N HIS A 34 18.86 3.98 -15.10
CA HIS A 34 17.61 4.23 -15.80
C HIS A 34 17.91 4.49 -17.28
N PRO A 35 17.36 3.68 -18.20
CA PRO A 35 17.39 4.01 -19.62
C PRO A 35 16.80 5.41 -19.81
N PRO A 36 17.36 6.25 -20.72
CA PRO A 36 16.72 7.50 -21.09
C PRO A 36 15.26 7.21 -21.46
N GLY A 37 14.36 7.99 -20.87
CA GLY A 37 12.94 7.65 -20.71
C GLY A 37 12.28 7.14 -21.98
N ALA A 38 11.27 6.28 -21.78
CA ALA A 38 10.29 5.93 -22.80
C ALA A 38 9.47 7.19 -23.17
N GLY A 39 10.10 8.09 -23.90
CA GLY A 39 9.53 9.33 -24.39
C GLY A 39 9.37 9.22 -25.89
N PHE A 40 8.33 8.50 -26.29
CA PHE A 40 7.86 8.31 -27.67
C PHE A 40 8.87 7.66 -28.63
N ASP A 41 8.36 6.76 -29.46
CA ASP A 41 9.10 6.34 -30.66
C ASP A 41 9.29 7.57 -31.59
N GLU A 42 10.23 7.49 -32.52
CA GLU A 42 10.51 8.51 -33.55
C GLU A 42 9.26 8.87 -34.40
N ASN A 43 8.19 8.06 -34.29
CA ASN A 43 6.88 8.21 -34.91
C ASN A 43 5.81 8.92 -34.03
N GLY A 44 6.11 9.28 -32.78
CA GLY A 44 5.16 9.96 -31.88
C GLY A 44 4.17 9.03 -31.15
N ASP A 45 4.36 7.72 -31.22
CA ASP A 45 3.55 6.74 -30.48
C ASP A 45 4.14 6.41 -29.10
N THR A 46 3.26 6.31 -28.10
CA THR A 46 3.65 5.98 -26.73
C THR A 46 3.95 4.49 -26.61
N MET A 47 5.13 4.15 -26.09
CA MET A 47 5.57 2.74 -25.89
C MET A 47 4.80 2.04 -24.75
N GLY A 48 3.90 2.74 -24.05
CA GLY A 48 3.05 2.20 -23.00
C GLY A 48 1.81 1.55 -23.58
N MET A 49 1.58 0.26 -23.27
CA MET A 49 0.39 -0.45 -23.70
C MET A 49 -0.85 0.12 -22.97
N PRO A 50 -1.74 0.91 -23.62
CA PRO A 50 -2.77 1.70 -22.92
C PRO A 50 -3.77 0.83 -22.17
N ALA A 51 -4.02 -0.37 -22.71
CA ALA A 51 -4.85 -1.39 -22.07
C ALA A 51 -4.31 -1.82 -20.70
N LEU A 52 -3.00 -1.89 -20.52
CA LEU A 52 -2.37 -2.34 -19.28
C LEU A 52 -2.47 -1.24 -18.21
N GLN A 53 -2.25 0.02 -18.57
CA GLN A 53 -2.42 1.16 -17.66
C GLN A 53 -3.88 1.31 -17.19
N ASN A 54 -4.83 1.24 -18.11
CA ASN A 54 -6.25 1.32 -17.79
C ASN A 54 -6.72 0.15 -16.92
N THR A 55 -6.20 -1.06 -17.17
CA THR A 55 -6.51 -2.25 -16.34
C THR A 55 -5.97 -2.10 -14.92
N VAL A 56 -4.73 -1.61 -14.76
CA VAL A 56 -4.14 -1.39 -13.43
C VAL A 56 -4.95 -0.35 -12.64
N MET A 57 -5.39 0.73 -13.29
CA MET A 57 -6.27 1.73 -12.68
C MET A 57 -7.57 1.10 -12.17
N TYR A 58 -8.28 0.33 -13.00
CA TYR A 58 -9.54 -0.30 -12.59
C TYR A 58 -9.37 -1.38 -11.53
N VAL A 59 -8.24 -2.10 -11.51
CA VAL A 59 -7.93 -3.10 -10.48
C VAL A 59 -7.59 -2.44 -9.14
N MET A 60 -7.00 -1.24 -9.15
CA MET A 60 -6.65 -0.52 -7.92
C MET A 60 -7.86 0.07 -7.20
N LEU A 61 -8.94 0.43 -7.91
CA LEU A 61 -10.18 0.94 -7.29
C LEU A 61 -10.82 0.00 -6.25
N PRO A 62 -11.09 -1.29 -6.54
CA PRO A 62 -11.64 -2.19 -5.54
C PRO A 62 -10.66 -2.45 -4.39
N VAL A 63 -9.35 -2.49 -4.65
CA VAL A 63 -8.34 -2.60 -3.60
C VAL A 63 -8.38 -1.39 -2.67
N PHE A 64 -8.53 -0.18 -3.22
CA PHE A 64 -8.69 1.04 -2.44
C PHE A 64 -9.91 0.98 -1.53
N VAL A 65 -11.07 0.57 -2.04
CA VAL A 65 -12.29 0.42 -1.22
C VAL A 65 -12.06 -0.55 -0.05
N LEU A 66 -11.43 -1.70 -0.31
CA LEU A 66 -11.12 -2.67 0.74
C LEU A 66 -10.15 -2.12 1.79
N LEU A 67 -9.12 -1.37 1.38
CA LEU A 67 -8.19 -0.74 2.29
C LEU A 67 -8.87 0.30 3.18
N GLN A 68 -9.83 1.07 2.65
CA GLN A 68 -10.58 2.05 3.44
C GLN A 68 -11.51 1.41 4.46
N VAL A 69 -12.19 0.31 4.08
CA VAL A 69 -13.01 -0.46 5.02
C VAL A 69 -12.14 -1.05 6.13
N ALA A 70 -10.97 -1.59 5.78
CA ALA A 70 -10.03 -2.14 6.76
C ALA A 70 -9.47 -1.05 7.70
N LEU A 71 -9.19 0.15 7.18
CA LEU A 71 -8.77 1.30 7.98
C LEU A 71 -9.88 1.76 8.94
N ALA A 72 -11.11 1.87 8.45
CA ALA A 72 -12.28 2.25 9.26
C ALA A 72 -12.50 1.26 10.42
N TRP A 73 -12.35 -0.04 10.15
CA TRP A 73 -12.40 -1.08 11.19
C TRP A 73 -11.32 -0.90 12.27
N ARG A 74 -10.12 -0.45 11.89
CA ARG A 74 -9.04 -0.17 12.85
C ARG A 74 -9.26 1.10 13.65
N VAL A 75 -9.82 2.15 13.05
CA VAL A 75 -10.25 3.36 13.77
C VAL A 75 -11.31 3.00 14.81
N MET A 76 -12.28 2.15 14.46
CA MET A 76 -13.28 1.67 15.42
C MET A 76 -12.63 0.95 16.61
N GLN A 77 -11.71 0.01 16.38
CA GLN A 77 -11.00 -0.67 17.47
C GLN A 77 -10.21 0.27 18.39
N TYR A 78 -9.65 1.34 17.81
CA TYR A 78 -8.93 2.37 18.57
C TYR A 78 -9.89 3.21 19.44
N VAL A 79 -11.02 3.65 18.86
CA VAL A 79 -12.03 4.47 19.56
C VAL A 79 -12.74 3.67 20.65
N ASP A 80 -13.04 2.40 20.39
CA ASP A 80 -13.70 1.50 21.35
C ASP A 80 -12.75 1.06 22.48
N GLY A 81 -11.47 1.43 22.43
CA GLY A 81 -10.48 1.07 23.45
C GLY A 81 -10.27 -0.44 23.54
N THR A 82 -10.40 -1.15 22.41
CA THR A 82 -10.30 -2.61 22.37
C THR A 82 -8.95 -3.06 22.95
N ALA A 83 -8.98 -3.97 23.92
CA ALA A 83 -7.77 -4.46 24.57
C ALA A 83 -6.80 -5.05 23.54
N ILE A 84 -5.54 -4.60 23.61
CA ILE A 84 -4.48 -5.09 22.75
C ILE A 84 -4.17 -6.53 23.16
N SER A 85 -4.50 -7.47 22.28
CA SER A 85 -4.26 -8.89 22.51
C SER A 85 -3.81 -9.53 21.21
N THR A 86 -2.77 -10.35 21.29
CA THR A 86 -2.25 -11.09 20.13
C THR A 86 -2.67 -12.53 20.25
N THR A 87 -3.58 -12.95 19.38
CA THR A 87 -4.05 -14.33 19.26
C THR A 87 -3.36 -14.99 18.07
N MET A 88 -2.94 -16.24 18.19
CA MET A 88 -2.41 -16.98 17.05
C MET A 88 -3.57 -17.57 16.24
N VAL A 89 -3.68 -17.20 14.96
CA VAL A 89 -4.57 -17.86 14.00
C VAL A 89 -3.70 -18.81 13.18
N GLY A 90 -3.59 -20.06 13.64
CA GLY A 90 -2.64 -21.03 13.09
C GLY A 90 -1.19 -20.65 13.44
N ILE A 91 -0.36 -20.39 12.43
CA ILE A 91 1.07 -20.00 12.58
C ILE A 91 1.22 -18.46 12.58
N LEU A 92 0.16 -17.72 12.26
CA LEU A 92 0.22 -16.27 12.07
C LEU A 92 -0.30 -15.54 13.31
N PRO A 93 0.46 -14.58 13.86
CA PRO A 93 -0.03 -13.75 14.96
C PRO A 93 -1.05 -12.74 14.43
N PHE A 94 -2.19 -12.68 15.10
CA PHE A 94 -3.30 -11.78 14.84
C PHE A 94 -3.53 -10.89 16.05
N GLN A 95 -3.37 -9.59 15.89
CA GLN A 95 -3.54 -8.60 16.95
C GLN A 95 -4.94 -7.96 16.87
N THR A 96 -5.71 -8.13 17.94
CA THR A 96 -6.93 -7.36 18.23
C THR A 96 -6.56 -6.10 19.00
N GLY A 97 -7.18 -4.97 18.66
CA GLY A 97 -6.78 -3.67 19.20
C GLY A 97 -5.57 -3.09 18.46
N ILE A 98 -5.44 -1.77 18.51
CA ILE A 98 -4.39 -1.03 17.82
C ILE A 98 -3.92 0.14 18.69
N THR A 99 -2.62 0.42 18.70
CA THR A 99 -2.07 1.62 19.34
C THR A 99 -2.23 2.84 18.44
N GLY A 100 -2.18 4.05 19.01
CA GLY A 100 -2.24 5.29 18.21
C GLY A 100 -1.10 5.41 17.20
N LEU A 101 0.10 4.92 17.54
CA LEU A 101 1.24 4.91 16.62
C LEU A 101 1.02 3.93 15.45
N GLU A 102 0.55 2.71 15.73
CA GLU A 102 0.21 1.75 14.67
C GLU A 102 -0.91 2.26 13.77
N LEU A 103 -1.90 2.99 14.33
CA LEU A 103 -2.96 3.61 13.53
C LEU A 103 -2.42 4.67 12.57
N VAL A 104 -1.49 5.52 13.02
CA VAL A 104 -0.83 6.53 12.17
C VAL A 104 -0.04 5.84 11.05
N VAL A 105 0.71 4.78 11.35
CA VAL A 105 1.49 4.04 10.35
C VAL A 105 0.57 3.31 9.35
N ALA A 106 -0.55 2.75 9.82
CA ALA A 106 -1.56 2.15 8.97
C ALA A 106 -2.21 3.20 8.04
N ALA A 107 -2.55 4.38 8.57
CA ALA A 107 -3.08 5.49 7.78
C ALA A 107 -2.08 6.02 6.75
N ALA A 108 -0.80 6.17 7.12
CA ALA A 108 0.25 6.56 6.20
C ALA A 108 0.44 5.52 5.07
N SER A 109 0.47 4.23 5.42
CA SER A 109 0.66 3.14 4.45
C SER A 109 -0.48 3.03 3.44
N THR A 110 -1.72 3.18 3.91
CA THR A 110 -2.91 3.20 3.03
C THR A 110 -2.94 4.44 2.16
N GLY A 111 -2.55 5.61 2.69
CA GLY A 111 -2.41 6.85 1.93
C GLY A 111 -1.37 6.76 0.81
N ILE A 112 -0.22 6.14 1.06
CA ILE A 112 0.82 5.90 0.04
C ILE A 112 0.29 5.00 -1.09
N PHE A 113 -0.41 3.92 -0.74
CA PHE A 113 -1.00 3.02 -1.73
C PHE A 113 -2.06 3.74 -2.59
N ALA A 114 -2.89 4.56 -1.96
CA ALA A 114 -3.86 5.40 -2.67
C ALA A 114 -3.18 6.40 -3.61
N GLY A 115 -2.09 7.04 -3.17
CA GLY A 115 -1.32 7.98 -3.97
C GLY A 115 -0.70 7.35 -5.22
N ILE A 116 -0.11 6.16 -5.09
CA ILE A 116 0.43 5.41 -6.24
C ILE A 116 -0.68 5.05 -7.24
N GLY A 117 -1.86 4.66 -6.75
CA GLY A 117 -2.97 4.30 -7.64
C GLY A 117 -3.54 5.44 -8.47
N ILE A 118 -3.43 6.68 -7.98
CA ILE A 118 -3.85 7.87 -8.73
C ILE A 118 -2.83 8.21 -9.84
N ILE A 119 -1.53 7.93 -9.64
CA ILE A 119 -0.47 8.20 -10.63
C ILE A 119 -0.59 7.31 -11.87
N TYR A 120 -1.18 6.12 -11.77
CA TYR A 120 -1.43 5.23 -12.92
C TYR A 120 -2.73 5.54 -13.68
N GLY A 121 -3.60 6.40 -13.15
CA GLY A 121 -4.89 6.77 -13.76
C GLY A 121 -4.84 8.01 -14.66
N HIS A 122 -3.68 8.65 -14.80
CA HIS A 122 -3.45 9.85 -15.60
C HIS A 122 -2.20 9.66 -16.47
#